data_AF-A0A7K3WKJ2-F1
#
_entry.id   AF-A0A7K3WKJ2-F1
#
_cell.length_a   1.000
_cell.length_b   1.000
_cell.length_c   1.000
_cell.angle_alpha   90.00
_cell.angle_beta   90.00
_cell.angle_gamma   90.00
#
_symmetry.space_group_name_H-M   'P 1'
#
loop_
_entity.id
_entity.type
_entity.pdbx_description
1 polymer ?
#
loop_
_entity_poly.entity_id
_entity_poly.type
_entity_poly.pdbx_seq_one_letter_code
_entity_poly.pdbx_strand_id
1 'polypeptide(L)'
;MTRRHLVTALLVLAVIALFAAPLLLDGDAGYAGTDSQATAAIEESDPGYRPWTEPFFSPSSTEVESGLFALQAALGGGVLGYVLGRLRGRRAARDATATPTTAPVRTAPEEQDRHR
;
A
#
# COMPACT_ATOMS: atom_id res chain seq x y z
N MET A 1 22.99 2.44 6.18
CA MET A 1 21.71 1.91 5.65
C MET A 1 21.85 0.41 5.48
N THR A 2 21.12 -0.42 6.23
CA THR A 2 21.13 -1.88 5.98
C THR A 2 20.56 -2.13 4.59
N ARG A 3 21.16 -3.05 3.82
CA ARG A 3 20.80 -3.34 2.41
C ARG A 3 19.29 -3.43 2.17
N ARG A 4 18.53 -3.94 3.14
CA ARG A 4 17.08 -4.09 3.10
C ARG A 4 16.35 -2.74 3.00
N HIS A 5 16.74 -1.74 3.77
CA HIS A 5 16.12 -0.41 3.72
C HIS A 5 16.40 0.29 2.39
N LEU A 6 17.57 0.08 1.80
CA LEU A 6 17.92 0.61 0.48
C LEU A 6 17.04 -0.03 -0.61
N VAL A 7 16.90 -1.36 -0.59
CA VAL A 7 16.00 -2.07 -1.52
C VAL A 7 14.55 -1.62 -1.37
N THR A 8 14.05 -1.48 -0.15
CA THR A 8 12.68 -0.98 0.08
C THR A 8 12.51 0.45 -0.45
N ALA A 9 13.47 1.35 -0.20
CA ALA A 9 13.42 2.71 -0.72
C ALA A 9 13.43 2.75 -2.26
N LEU A 10 14.26 1.90 -2.89
CA LEU A 10 14.32 1.78 -4.35
C LEU A 10 13.00 1.25 -4.93
N LEU A 11 12.38 0.25 -4.30
CA LEU A 11 11.08 -0.28 -4.73
C LEU A 11 9.97 0.76 -4.60
N VAL A 12 9.93 1.51 -3.49
CA VAL A 12 8.96 2.60 -3.32
C VAL A 12 9.18 3.69 -4.36
N LEU A 13 10.44 4.07 -4.62
CA LEU A 13 10.78 5.04 -5.65
C LEU A 13 10.35 4.56 -7.05
N ALA A 14 10.58 3.28 -7.36
CA ALA A 14 10.17 2.69 -8.64
C ALA A 14 8.65 2.71 -8.82
N VAL A 15 7.88 2.40 -7.77
CA VAL A 15 6.41 2.50 -7.79
C VAL A 15 5.99 3.96 -8.03
N ILE A 16 6.55 4.92 -7.30
CA ILE A 16 6.24 6.35 -7.49
C ILE A 16 6.58 6.78 -8.92
N ALA A 17 7.75 6.39 -9.43
CA ALA A 17 8.18 6.71 -10.79
C ALA A 17 7.24 6.10 -11.84
N LEU A 18 6.71 4.89 -11.62
CA LEU A 18 5.77 4.25 -12.53
C LEU A 18 4.47 5.05 -12.69
N PHE A 19 3.97 5.66 -11.61
CA PHE A 19 2.77 6.52 -11.65
C PHE A 19 3.09 7.95 -12.09
N ALA A 20 4.26 8.49 -11.73
CA ALA A 20 4.62 9.87 -12.03
C ALA A 20 5.10 10.04 -13.48
N ALA A 21 5.84 9.08 -14.03
CA ALA A 21 6.40 9.16 -15.38
C ALA A 21 5.35 9.47 -16.47
N PRO A 22 4.20 8.76 -16.57
CA PRO A 22 3.18 9.10 -17.55
C PRO A 22 2.61 10.51 -17.36
N LEU A 23 2.42 10.98 -16.11
CA LEU A 23 1.94 12.34 -15.83
C LEU A 23 2.90 13.45 -16.25
N LEU A 24 4.22 13.20 -16.16
CA LEU A 24 5.24 14.18 -16.56
C LEU A 24 5.50 14.17 -18.08
N LEU A 25 5.28 13.04 -18.74
CA LEU A 25 5.54 12.87 -20.17
C LEU A 25 4.33 13.22 -21.03
N ASP A 26 3.13 12.85 -20.57
CA ASP A 26 1.84 13.19 -21.19
C ASP A 26 0.91 13.73 -20.10
N GLY A 27 0.81 15.06 -20.00
CA GLY A 27 0.00 15.74 -18.98
C GLY A 27 -1.51 15.46 -19.05
N ASP A 28 -1.96 14.79 -20.12
CA ASP A 28 -3.34 14.34 -20.34
C ASP A 28 -3.46 12.80 -20.41
N ALA A 29 -2.45 12.06 -19.93
CA ALA A 29 -2.51 10.62 -19.76
C ALA A 29 -3.50 10.25 -18.65
N GLY A 30 -4.79 10.43 -18.94
CA GLY A 30 -5.88 9.96 -18.10
C GLY A 30 -5.74 8.46 -17.88
N TYR A 31 -5.85 8.02 -16.63
CA TYR A 31 -5.96 6.61 -16.28
C TYR A 31 -7.36 6.09 -16.66
N ALA A 32 -7.61 5.96 -17.95
CA ALA A 32 -8.84 5.40 -18.47
C ALA A 32 -8.92 3.90 -18.16
N GLY A 33 -10.14 3.40 -17.93
CA GLY A 33 -10.38 1.97 -17.76
C GLY A 33 -9.89 1.17 -18.97
N THR A 34 -9.44 -0.06 -18.72
CA THR A 34 -8.91 -0.93 -19.79
C THR A 34 -9.96 -1.24 -20.87
N ASP A 35 -11.24 -1.22 -20.50
CA ASP A 35 -12.37 -1.52 -21.38
C ASP A 35 -12.66 -0.40 -22.39
N SER A 36 -12.49 0.87 -21.99
CA SER A 36 -12.67 2.00 -22.90
C SER A 36 -11.58 2.05 -23.97
N GLN A 37 -10.34 1.70 -23.62
CA GLN A 37 -9.25 1.57 -24.59
C GLN A 37 -9.48 0.39 -25.55
N ALA A 38 -9.98 -0.74 -25.06
CA ALA A 38 -10.29 -1.89 -25.90
C ALA A 38 -11.41 -1.58 -26.91
N THR A 39 -12.47 -0.91 -26.45
CA THR A 39 -13.59 -0.51 -27.32
C THR A 39 -13.14 0.46 -28.41
N ALA A 40 -12.37 1.49 -28.07
CA ALA A 40 -11.85 2.46 -29.04
C ALA A 40 -10.99 1.80 -30.12
N ALA A 41 -10.11 0.85 -29.74
CA ALA A 41 -9.29 0.12 -30.68
C ALA A 41 -10.10 -0.80 -31.62
N ILE A 42 -11.19 -1.39 -31.12
CA ILE A 42 -12.09 -2.23 -31.92
C ILE A 42 -12.89 -1.37 -32.90
N GLU A 43 -13.44 -0.23 -32.46
CA GLU A 43 -14.19 0.69 -33.34
C GLU A 43 -13.33 1.28 -34.46
N GLU A 44 -12.04 1.53 -34.20
CA GLU A 44 -11.10 2.02 -35.22
C GLU A 44 -10.67 0.94 -36.21
N SER A 45 -10.55 -0.32 -35.75
CA SER A 45 -10.10 -1.44 -36.59
C SER A 45 -11.21 -2.13 -37.39
N ASP A 46 -12.45 -2.11 -36.91
CA ASP A 46 -13.62 -2.65 -37.61
C ASP A 46 -14.88 -1.79 -37.35
N PRO A 47 -15.19 -0.83 -38.25
CA PRO A 47 -16.36 0.03 -38.14
C PRO A 47 -17.71 -0.72 -38.21
N GLY A 48 -17.70 -1.99 -38.64
CA GLY A 48 -18.87 -2.85 -38.71
C GLY A 48 -19.08 -3.73 -37.48
N TYR A 49 -18.19 -3.63 -36.48
CA TYR A 49 -18.22 -4.48 -35.30
C TYR A 49 -19.53 -4.31 -34.53
N ARG A 50 -20.24 -5.41 -34.31
CA ARG A 50 -21.42 -5.48 -33.44
C ARG A 50 -21.03 -6.14 -32.12
N PRO A 51 -21.23 -5.45 -30.97
CA PRO A 51 -21.03 -6.06 -29.66
C PRO A 51 -21.80 -7.38 -29.56
N TRP A 52 -21.10 -8.44 -29.16
CA TRP A 52 -21.68 -9.77 -28.99
C TRP A 52 -22.42 -9.92 -27.65
N THR A 53 -22.27 -8.93 -26.75
CA THR A 53 -22.99 -8.79 -25.49
C THR A 53 -23.18 -7.32 -25.15
N GLU A 54 -24.36 -6.94 -24.66
CA GLU A 54 -24.60 -5.62 -24.07
C GLU A 54 -24.34 -5.66 -22.55
N PRO A 55 -23.72 -4.63 -21.95
CA PRO A 55 -23.56 -4.56 -20.51
C PRO A 55 -24.93 -4.57 -19.81
N PHE A 56 -25.15 -5.53 -18.90
CA PHE A 56 -26.37 -5.55 -18.06
C PHE A 56 -26.51 -4.30 -17.17
N PHE A 57 -25.39 -3.62 -16.92
CA PHE A 57 -25.31 -2.35 -16.23
C PHE A 57 -24.26 -1.49 -16.94
N SER A 58 -24.69 -0.36 -17.49
CA SER A 58 -23.79 0.69 -17.96
C SER A 58 -23.94 1.88 -17.00
N PRO A 59 -22.87 2.34 -16.34
CA PRO A 59 -22.95 3.60 -15.62
C PRO A 59 -23.34 4.72 -16.61
N SER A 60 -24.35 5.50 -16.27
CA SER A 60 -24.88 6.56 -17.13
C SER A 60 -23.99 7.81 -17.23
N SER A 61 -22.92 7.89 -16.41
CA SER A 61 -21.94 8.97 -16.40
C SER A 61 -20.54 8.43 -16.07
N THR A 62 -19.51 8.98 -16.74
CA THR A 62 -18.08 8.78 -16.47
C THR A 62 -17.69 9.10 -15.02
N GLU A 63 -18.44 9.98 -14.35
CA GLU A 63 -18.19 10.38 -12.96
C GLU A 63 -18.52 9.24 -11.99
N VAL A 64 -19.57 8.46 -12.29
CA VAL A 64 -19.97 7.31 -11.47
C VAL A 64 -18.96 6.17 -11.62
N GLU A 65 -18.46 5.95 -12.83
CA GLU A 65 -17.38 4.99 -13.09
C GLU A 65 -16.12 5.35 -12.29
N SER A 66 -15.66 6.60 -12.38
CA SER A 66 -14.51 7.11 -11.63
C SER A 66 -14.73 7.04 -10.12
N GLY A 67 -15.94 7.32 -9.65
CA GLY A 67 -16.32 7.21 -8.24
C GLY A 67 -16.26 5.78 -7.71
N LEU A 68 -16.67 4.78 -8.51
CA LEU A 68 -16.56 3.36 -8.15
C LEU A 68 -15.10 2.91 -8.05
N PHE A 69 -14.24 3.34 -8.98
CA PHE A 69 -12.79 3.09 -8.89
C PHE A 69 -12.16 3.77 -7.67
N ALA A 70 -12.53 5.03 -7.38
CA ALA A 70 -12.05 5.74 -6.20
C ALA A 70 -12.46 5.05 -4.89
N LEU A 71 -13.69 4.52 -4.82
CA LEU A 71 -14.17 3.74 -3.69
C LEU A 71 -13.36 2.44 -3.52
N GLN A 72 -13.12 1.71 -4.61
CA GLN A 72 -12.29 0.51 -4.59
C GLN A 72 -10.87 0.80 -4.11
N ALA A 73 -10.27 1.89 -4.59
CA ALA A 73 -8.95 2.34 -4.17
C ALA A 73 -8.92 2.71 -2.68
N ALA A 74 -9.93 3.42 -2.18
CA ALA A 74 -10.05 3.79 -0.77
C ALA A 74 -10.15 2.55 0.14
N LEU A 75 -10.98 1.58 -0.23
CA LEU A 75 -11.13 0.32 0.51
C LEU A 75 -9.83 -0.51 0.49
N GLY A 76 -9.22 -0.67 -0.69
CA GLY A 76 -7.96 -1.42 -0.84
C GLY A 76 -6.82 -0.79 -0.05
N GLY A 77 -6.66 0.53 -0.14
CA GLY A 77 -5.67 1.29 0.62
C GLY A 77 -5.91 1.23 2.12
N GLY A 78 -7.17 1.34 2.56
CA GLY A 78 -7.56 1.24 3.96
C GLY A 78 -7.24 -0.12 4.57
N VAL A 79 -7.60 -1.21 3.89
CA VAL A 79 -7.30 -2.59 4.34
C VAL A 79 -5.79 -2.82 4.40
N LEU A 80 -5.05 -2.44 3.35
CA LEU A 80 -3.59 -2.59 3.31
C LEU A 80 -2.91 -1.81 4.45
N GLY A 81 -3.33 -0.56 4.66
CA GLY A 81 -2.85 0.29 5.75
C GLY A 81 -3.11 -0.32 7.13
N TYR A 82 -4.33 -0.81 7.37
CA TYR A 82 -4.69 -1.47 8.62
C TYR A 82 -3.84 -2.71 8.89
N VAL A 83 -3.65 -3.58 7.88
CA VAL A 83 -2.83 -4.81 8.01
C VAL A 83 -1.38 -4.47 8.30
N LEU A 84 -0.77 -3.54 7.55
CA LEU A 84 0.60 -3.11 7.77
C LEU A 84 0.79 -2.48 9.16
N GLY A 85 -0.16 -1.63 9.59
CA GLY A 85 -0.18 -1.04 10.92
C GLY A 85 -0.24 -2.09 12.03
N ARG A 86 -1.16 -3.07 11.91
CA ARG A 86 -1.28 -4.18 12.87
C ARG A 86 -0.01 -5.02 12.93
N LEU A 87 0.60 -5.34 11.80
CA LEU A 87 1.85 -6.11 11.73
C LEU A 87 3.02 -5.35 12.37
N ARG A 88 3.12 -4.03 12.13
CA ARG A 88 4.12 -3.16 12.75
C ARG A 88 3.96 -3.12 14.28
N GLY A 89 2.73 -2.93 14.77
CA GLY A 89 2.43 -2.91 16.20
C GLY A 89 2.75 -4.24 16.91
N ARG A 90 2.43 -5.38 16.29
CA ARG A 90 2.79 -6.70 16.82
C ARG A 90 4.29 -6.95 16.92
N ARG A 91 5.09 -6.38 16.01
CA ARG A 91 6.56 -6.47 16.09
C ARG A 91 7.08 -5.60 17.23
N ALA A 92 6.64 -4.34 17.32
CA ALA A 92 7.04 -3.44 18.40
C ALA A 92 6.69 -3.99 19.79
N ALA A 93 5.51 -4.61 19.96
CA ALA A 93 5.11 -5.24 21.22
C ALA A 93 5.98 -6.46 21.59
N ARG A 94 6.43 -7.24 20.61
CA ARG A 94 7.36 -8.37 20.85
C ARG A 94 8.77 -7.90 21.20
N ASP A 95 9.25 -6.85 20.55
CA ASP A 95 10.57 -6.28 20.83
C ASP A 95 10.60 -5.65 22.24
N ALA A 96 9.49 -5.07 22.69
CA ALA A 96 9.33 -4.53 24.04
C ALA A 96 9.37 -5.61 25.14
N THR A 97 8.79 -6.79 24.92
CA THR A 97 8.82 -7.90 25.88
C THR A 97 10.12 -8.71 25.84
N ALA A 98 10.91 -8.59 24.77
CA ALA A 98 12.18 -9.30 24.60
C ALA A 98 13.38 -8.61 25.27
N THR A 99 13.23 -7.41 25.84
CA THR A 99 14.28 -6.77 26.65
C THR A 99 14.20 -7.33 28.07
N PRO A 100 15.11 -8.24 28.50
CA PRO A 100 15.12 -8.70 29.87
C PRO A 100 15.59 -7.52 30.72
N THR A 101 14.80 -7.19 31.74
CA THR A 101 15.21 -6.35 32.85
C THR A 101 16.52 -6.89 33.44
N THR A 102 17.65 -6.32 33.03
CA THR A 102 18.86 -6.31 33.85
C THR A 102 18.55 -5.39 35.03
N ALA A 103 17.82 -5.91 36.02
CA ALA A 103 17.71 -5.23 37.31
C ALA A 103 19.14 -5.14 37.87
N PRO A 104 19.59 -3.97 38.35
CA PRO A 104 20.83 -3.93 39.10
C PRO A 104 20.63 -4.82 40.32
N VAL A 105 21.45 -5.87 40.44
CA VAL A 105 21.57 -6.66 41.67
C VAL A 105 21.82 -5.64 42.78
N ARG A 106 20.80 -5.37 43.60
CA ARG A 106 20.99 -4.65 44.86
C ARG A 106 21.90 -5.53 45.70
N THR A 107 23.18 -5.20 45.75
CA THR A 107 24.04 -5.63 46.84
C THR A 107 23.41 -5.06 48.11
N ALA A 108 22.77 -5.93 48.90
CA ALA A 108 22.37 -5.59 50.25
C ALA A 108 23.62 -5.17 51.05
N PRO A 109 23.54 -4.22 51.97
CA PRO A 109 24.64 -4.00 52.91
C PRO A 109 24.78 -5.28 53.73
N GLU A 110 25.98 -5.85 53.75
CA GLU A 110 26.36 -6.88 54.70
C GLU A 110 25.94 -6.44 56.10
N GLU A 111 25.01 -7.20 56.67
CA GLU A 111 24.70 -7.23 58.09
C GLU A 111 25.97 -7.69 58.82
N GLN A 112 26.86 -6.73 59.08
CA GLN A 112 28.05 -6.92 59.89
C GLN A 112 27.65 -6.89 61.37
N ASP A 113 26.85 -7.87 61.76
CA ASP A 113 26.85 -8.41 63.11
C ASP A 113 28.09 -9.31 63.23
N ARG A 114 29.19 -8.76 63.73
CA ARG A 114 30.20 -9.58 64.40
C ARG A 114 31.13 -8.75 65.28
N HIS A 115 30.80 -8.73 66.56
CA HIS A 115 31.77 -8.79 67.66
C HIS A 115 32.99 -7.87 67.58
N ARG A 116 32.92 -6.70 68.24
CA ARG A 116 33.96 -6.21 69.16
C ARG A 116 33.48 -5.03 69.98
#